data_AF-K2AT45-F1
#
_entry.id   AF-K2AT45-F1
#
_cell.length_a   1.000
_cell.length_b   1.000
_cell.length_c   1.000
_cell.angle_alpha   90.00
_cell.angle_beta   90.00
_cell.angle_gamma   90.00
#
_symmetry.space_group_name_H-M   'P 1'
#
loop_
_entity.id
_entity.type
_entity.pdbx_description
1 polymer ?
#
loop_
_entity_poly.entity_id
_entity_poly.type
_entity_poly.pdbx_seq_one_letter_code
_entity_poly.pdbx_strand_id
1 'polypeptide(L)'
;MDGVSEVKELDQIATEDLALGSENAGVKLLKAGLNGLFQGEKKIGDHRVEIKFFNSKHRSAFDIKGLRDQLQEIDIYIPEVFGWESEYLSDLRKLSSGGTDVEQMLEHWGAKDQTNYERDREFFEVINNSRKAITIIDVPGGHPLVDRADGSILPKIKFGSDFNESLNSMRDYLKNLSAIEKERGSYMLEHLKPKIQEVIDSNPELAEKEKLSILIDIGVANTHLYHDLKKDFETSREISTMPMQFLYREEVMRRYIFDKLVDDELIARTVTEYLISKANKKRFSTNFSTKDVKLTRSWISKFSLDEMKNMFNESQNMGEWTDRFYNKIREKRRVTAADN
;
A
#
# COMPACT_ATOMS: atom_id res chain seq x y z
N MET A 1 1.34 -78.28 -20.99
CA MET A 1 2.74 -78.35 -20.54
C MET A 1 3.34 -77.02 -20.91
N ASP A 2 3.20 -76.05 -20.00
CA ASP A 2 4.26 -75.65 -19.06
C ASP A 2 5.27 -74.79 -19.83
N GLY A 3 5.63 -73.55 -19.47
CA GLY A 3 5.31 -72.68 -18.36
C GLY A 3 5.72 -71.25 -18.79
N VAL A 4 5.18 -70.19 -18.17
CA VAL A 4 5.83 -69.46 -17.05
C VAL A 4 7.04 -68.65 -17.56
N SER A 5 7.20 -67.34 -17.35
CA SER A 5 6.38 -66.23 -16.87
C SER A 5 7.29 -64.99 -17.01
N GLU A 6 6.90 -63.95 -17.74
CA GLU A 6 7.58 -62.64 -17.64
C GLU A 6 6.62 -61.53 -18.09
N VAL A 7 5.53 -61.39 -17.33
CA VAL A 7 4.69 -60.19 -17.32
C VAL A 7 4.25 -60.00 -15.87
N LYS A 8 4.92 -59.10 -15.14
CA LYS A 8 4.43 -58.32 -13.99
C LYS A 8 5.64 -57.78 -13.21
N GLU A 9 5.89 -56.48 -13.35
CA GLU A 9 6.30 -55.56 -12.28
C GLU A 9 6.70 -54.21 -12.89
N LEU A 10 5.73 -53.44 -13.39
CA LEU A 10 5.92 -52.02 -13.72
C LEU A 10 4.69 -51.15 -13.39
N ASP A 11 3.79 -51.61 -12.52
CA ASP A 11 2.53 -50.91 -12.19
C ASP A 11 2.31 -50.64 -10.68
N GLN A 12 3.37 -50.63 -9.86
CA GLN A 12 3.23 -50.34 -8.41
C GLN A 12 4.31 -49.39 -7.84
N ILE A 13 4.69 -48.34 -8.57
CA ILE A 13 5.35 -47.16 -7.98
C ILE A 13 4.71 -45.86 -8.52
N ALA A 14 3.39 -45.87 -8.65
CA ALA A 14 2.63 -44.70 -9.12
C ALA A 14 1.30 -44.53 -8.39
N THR A 15 1.23 -44.89 -7.11
CA THR A 15 0.09 -44.54 -6.24
C THR A 15 0.52 -44.70 -4.79
N GLU A 16 1.36 -43.79 -4.30
CA GLU A 16 1.51 -43.44 -2.89
C GLU A 16 2.50 -42.27 -2.79
N ASP A 17 2.05 -41.10 -3.24
CA ASP A 17 2.54 -39.79 -2.76
C ASP A 17 1.62 -38.61 -3.21
N LEU A 18 0.42 -38.92 -3.71
CA LEU A 18 -0.67 -37.96 -3.91
C LEU A 18 -1.43 -37.72 -2.60
N ALA A 19 -0.72 -37.27 -1.57
CA ALA A 19 -1.30 -36.65 -0.39
C ALA A 19 -0.19 -35.98 0.40
N LEU A 20 0.23 -34.77 -0.01
CA LEU A 20 0.62 -33.64 0.85
C LEU A 20 1.21 -32.53 -0.02
N GLY A 21 0.77 -31.30 0.23
CA GLY A 21 0.94 -30.16 -0.65
C GLY A 21 2.38 -29.68 -0.83
N SER A 22 2.69 -29.29 -2.06
CA SER A 22 3.30 -28.00 -2.38
C SER A 22 3.39 -27.90 -3.90
N GLU A 23 2.59 -27.01 -4.51
CA GLU A 23 2.88 -26.61 -5.89
C GLU A 23 4.26 -25.92 -5.88
N ASN A 24 5.24 -26.57 -6.51
CA ASN A 24 6.59 -26.05 -6.68
C ASN A 24 6.54 -24.64 -7.32
N ALA A 25 7.20 -23.67 -6.67
CA ALA A 25 7.28 -22.28 -7.13
C ALA A 25 7.77 -22.15 -8.59
N GLY A 26 8.57 -23.11 -9.07
CA GLY A 26 9.01 -23.19 -10.47
C GLY A 26 7.89 -23.45 -11.48
N VAL A 27 6.84 -24.19 -11.11
CA VAL A 27 5.68 -24.47 -11.98
C VAL A 27 4.75 -23.26 -12.06
N LYS A 28 4.61 -22.49 -10.96
CA LYS A 28 3.94 -21.17 -10.98
C LYS A 28 4.67 -20.16 -11.85
N LEU A 29 6.01 -20.10 -11.77
CA LEU A 29 6.84 -19.24 -12.61
C LEU A 29 6.80 -19.61 -14.10
N LEU A 30 6.74 -20.92 -14.41
CA LEU A 30 6.57 -21.39 -15.80
C LEU A 30 5.17 -21.10 -16.35
N LYS A 31 4.10 -21.23 -15.55
CA LYS A 31 2.75 -20.81 -15.94
C LYS A 31 2.65 -19.28 -16.11
N ALA A 32 3.27 -18.51 -15.22
CA ALA A 32 3.34 -17.05 -15.34
C ALA A 32 4.15 -16.60 -16.56
N GLY A 33 5.24 -17.31 -16.89
CA GLY A 33 6.06 -17.06 -18.08
C GLY A 33 5.37 -17.42 -19.39
N LEU A 34 4.50 -18.44 -19.41
CA LEU A 34 3.73 -18.82 -20.59
C LEU A 34 2.51 -17.92 -20.82
N ASN A 35 1.92 -17.33 -19.78
CA ASN A 35 0.89 -16.29 -19.92
C ASN A 35 1.45 -14.97 -20.49
N GLY A 36 2.76 -14.73 -20.38
CA GLY A 36 3.45 -13.59 -20.98
C GLY A 36 3.63 -13.64 -22.50
N LEU A 37 3.15 -14.71 -23.16
CA LEU A 37 3.19 -14.86 -24.63
C LEU A 37 1.91 -14.38 -25.33
N PHE A 38 0.87 -14.00 -24.59
CA PHE A 38 -0.30 -13.33 -25.14
C PHE A 38 -0.13 -11.82 -24.99
N GLN A 39 -0.11 -11.13 -26.13
CA GLN A 39 -0.13 -9.67 -26.20
C GLN A 39 -1.26 -9.12 -25.31
N GLY A 40 -0.91 -8.21 -24.40
CA GLY A 40 -1.74 -7.70 -23.31
C GLY A 40 -3.20 -7.51 -23.70
N GLU A 41 -4.07 -8.28 -23.06
CA GLU A 41 -5.51 -8.11 -23.22
C GLU A 41 -5.90 -6.78 -22.58
N LYS A 42 -6.01 -5.75 -23.42
CA LYS A 42 -6.64 -4.44 -23.11
C LYS A 42 -8.14 -4.56 -22.79
N LYS A 43 -8.61 -5.77 -22.52
CA LYS A 43 -10.01 -6.12 -22.40
C LYS A 43 -10.31 -6.90 -21.14
N ILE A 44 -11.53 -6.69 -20.64
CA ILE A 44 -12.18 -7.52 -19.64
C ILE A 44 -13.52 -7.89 -20.26
N GLY A 45 -13.73 -9.19 -20.52
CA GLY A 45 -14.78 -9.63 -21.43
C GLY A 45 -14.61 -8.98 -22.80
N ASP A 46 -15.68 -8.40 -23.33
CA ASP A 46 -15.67 -7.73 -24.63
C ASP A 46 -15.23 -6.25 -24.57
N HIS A 47 -15.14 -5.69 -23.36
CA HIS A 47 -14.93 -4.27 -23.10
C HIS A 47 -13.47 -3.87 -23.18
N ARG A 48 -13.17 -2.73 -23.83
CA ARG A 48 -11.88 -2.05 -23.67
C ARG A 48 -11.83 -1.35 -22.32
N VAL A 49 -10.73 -1.46 -21.59
CA VAL A 49 -10.62 -0.88 -20.24
C VAL A 49 -9.56 0.21 -20.18
N GLU A 50 -9.96 1.38 -19.67
CA GLU A 50 -9.07 2.44 -19.22
C GLU A 50 -9.05 2.49 -17.70
N ILE A 51 -7.86 2.47 -17.10
CA ILE A 51 -7.68 2.56 -15.66
C ILE A 51 -7.05 3.91 -15.32
N LYS A 52 -7.77 4.73 -14.58
CA LYS A 52 -7.28 5.96 -13.96
C LYS A 52 -6.88 5.65 -12.52
N PHE A 53 -5.68 6.05 -12.13
CA PHE A 53 -5.24 6.00 -10.73
C PHE A 53 -5.35 7.37 -10.07
N PHE A 54 -6.07 7.43 -8.96
CA PHE A 54 -6.02 8.55 -8.03
C PHE A 54 -5.06 8.20 -6.90
N ASN A 55 -3.85 8.76 -6.92
CA ASN A 55 -2.85 8.48 -5.90
C ASN A 55 -2.86 9.51 -4.77
N SER A 56 -3.26 9.04 -3.59
CA SER A 56 -3.45 9.83 -2.37
C SER A 56 -2.45 9.43 -1.26
N LYS A 57 -2.20 10.31 -0.27
CA LYS A 57 -1.41 9.96 0.93
C LYS A 57 -2.27 9.39 2.07
N HIS A 58 -3.60 9.48 1.96
CA HIS A 58 -4.58 9.01 2.94
C HIS A 58 -4.42 9.60 4.36
N ARG A 59 -3.92 10.83 4.47
CA ARG A 59 -3.62 11.48 5.76
C ARG A 59 -4.68 12.47 6.22
N SER A 60 -5.49 12.99 5.31
CA SER A 60 -6.43 14.07 5.60
C SER A 60 -7.53 14.18 4.56
N ALA A 61 -8.59 14.92 4.89
CA ALA A 61 -9.61 15.35 3.94
C ALA A 61 -9.02 16.04 2.69
N PHE A 62 -7.89 16.75 2.82
CA PHE A 62 -7.21 17.37 1.68
C PHE A 62 -6.74 16.35 0.64
N ASP A 63 -6.42 15.11 1.06
CA ASP A 63 -5.99 14.06 0.14
C ASP A 63 -7.15 13.53 -0.73
N ILE A 64 -8.40 13.77 -0.34
CA ILE A 64 -9.62 13.44 -1.10
C ILE A 64 -9.99 14.55 -2.10
N LYS A 65 -9.36 15.73 -2.00
CA LYS A 65 -9.60 16.84 -2.92
C LYS A 65 -9.21 16.43 -4.34
N GLY A 66 -10.17 16.54 -5.27
CA GLY A 66 -10.02 16.11 -6.66
C GLY A 66 -10.66 14.74 -6.95
N LEU A 67 -10.91 13.91 -5.93
CA LEU A 67 -11.60 12.63 -6.10
C LEU A 67 -13.00 12.84 -6.69
N ARG A 68 -13.74 13.84 -6.20
CA ARG A 68 -15.08 14.20 -6.71
C ARG A 68 -15.09 14.44 -8.22
N ASP A 69 -14.12 15.21 -8.70
CA ASP A 69 -14.04 15.60 -10.11
C ASP A 69 -13.71 14.38 -10.97
N GLN A 70 -12.78 13.54 -10.52
CA GLN A 70 -12.44 12.31 -11.23
C GLN A 70 -13.58 11.29 -11.24
N LEU A 71 -14.38 11.25 -10.17
CA LEU A 71 -15.49 10.31 -10.05
C LEU A 71 -16.61 10.61 -11.06
N GLN A 72 -16.73 11.83 -11.58
CA GLN A 72 -17.81 12.17 -12.53
C GLN A 72 -17.70 11.42 -13.86
N GLU A 73 -16.48 11.18 -14.34
CA GLU A 73 -16.21 10.66 -15.69
C GLU A 73 -15.93 9.15 -15.76
N ILE A 74 -16.18 8.44 -14.65
CA ILE A 74 -15.82 7.01 -14.53
C ILE A 74 -17.07 6.16 -14.45
N ASP A 75 -16.95 4.89 -14.85
CA ASP A 75 -18.02 3.90 -14.82
C ASP A 75 -17.97 3.08 -13.52
N ILE A 76 -16.76 2.66 -13.14
CA ILE A 76 -16.51 1.81 -11.98
C ILE A 76 -15.50 2.48 -11.06
N TYR A 77 -15.84 2.58 -9.77
CA TYR A 77 -14.96 3.08 -8.72
C TYR A 77 -14.47 1.95 -7.81
N ILE A 78 -13.17 1.96 -7.52
CA ILE A 78 -12.48 0.98 -6.69
C ILE A 78 -11.69 1.71 -5.59
N PRO A 79 -12.20 1.78 -4.35
CA PRO A 79 -11.48 2.39 -3.23
C PRO A 79 -10.43 1.45 -2.65
N GLU A 80 -9.40 2.03 -2.01
CA GLU A 80 -8.46 1.30 -1.17
C GLU A 80 -9.05 1.05 0.22
N VAL A 81 -9.34 -0.21 0.55
CA VAL A 81 -10.00 -0.62 1.80
C VAL A 81 -9.42 -1.96 2.26
N PHE A 82 -8.24 -1.93 2.86
CA PHE A 82 -7.60 -3.13 3.37
C PHE A 82 -8.35 -3.68 4.59
N GLY A 83 -8.65 -4.99 4.60
CA GLY A 83 -9.42 -5.63 5.66
C GLY A 83 -10.93 -5.36 5.58
N TRP A 84 -11.46 -5.04 4.40
CA TRP A 84 -12.87 -4.72 4.22
C TRP A 84 -13.81 -5.89 4.53
N GLU A 85 -15.04 -5.56 4.93
CA GLU A 85 -16.14 -6.49 5.16
C GLU A 85 -17.21 -6.39 4.07
N SER A 86 -17.92 -7.48 3.78
CA SER A 86 -18.96 -7.49 2.74
C SER A 86 -20.09 -6.49 2.98
N GLU A 87 -20.41 -6.23 4.25
CA GLU A 87 -21.39 -5.22 4.64
C GLU A 87 -20.96 -3.81 4.22
N TYR A 88 -19.68 -3.47 4.42
CA TYR A 88 -19.12 -2.18 3.99
C TYR A 88 -19.28 -1.92 2.49
N LEU A 89 -18.98 -2.92 1.64
CA LEU A 89 -19.18 -2.81 0.20
C LEU A 89 -20.67 -2.64 -0.16
N SER A 90 -21.55 -3.38 0.50
CA SER A 90 -23.00 -3.24 0.33
C SER A 90 -23.46 -1.82 0.66
N ASP A 91 -23.01 -1.27 1.79
CA ASP A 91 -23.41 0.06 2.21
C ASP A 91 -22.82 1.17 1.34
N LEU A 92 -21.58 1.02 0.84
CA LEU A 92 -21.04 1.93 -0.17
C LEU A 92 -21.87 1.94 -1.47
N ARG A 93 -22.34 0.78 -1.91
CA ARG A 93 -23.22 0.68 -3.09
C ARG A 93 -24.56 1.37 -2.83
N LYS A 94 -25.16 1.17 -1.64
CA LYS A 94 -26.37 1.90 -1.23
C LYS A 94 -26.14 3.40 -1.20
N LEU A 95 -25.00 3.86 -0.68
CA LEU A 95 -24.65 5.27 -0.60
C LEU A 95 -24.54 5.88 -2.01
N SER A 96 -23.87 5.18 -2.93
CA SER A 96 -23.76 5.57 -4.35
C SER A 96 -25.13 5.69 -5.03
N SER A 97 -26.07 4.78 -4.72
CA SER A 97 -27.43 4.80 -5.26
C SER A 97 -28.42 5.70 -4.48
N GLY A 98 -27.97 6.40 -3.43
CA GLY A 98 -28.83 7.24 -2.60
C GLY A 98 -29.82 6.48 -1.70
N GLY A 99 -29.54 5.21 -1.39
CA GLY A 99 -30.34 4.36 -0.50
C GLY A 99 -29.96 4.46 0.99
N THR A 100 -28.88 5.17 1.32
CA THR A 100 -28.46 5.57 2.67
C THR A 100 -27.85 6.97 2.59
N ASP A 101 -27.55 7.59 3.73
CA ASP A 101 -26.95 8.92 3.80
C ASP A 101 -25.57 8.91 4.47
N VAL A 102 -24.88 10.05 4.39
CA VAL A 102 -23.51 10.21 4.91
C VAL A 102 -23.46 10.07 6.43
N GLU A 103 -24.48 10.52 7.16
CA GLU A 103 -24.47 10.47 8.62
C GLU A 103 -24.65 9.03 9.13
N GLN A 104 -25.49 8.23 8.47
CA GLN A 104 -25.62 6.79 8.73
C GLN A 104 -24.30 6.05 8.48
N MET A 105 -23.62 6.38 7.38
CA MET A 105 -22.30 5.81 7.07
C MET A 105 -21.26 6.20 8.13
N LEU A 106 -21.26 7.45 8.61
CA LEU A 106 -20.35 7.91 9.66
C LEU A 106 -20.64 7.30 11.02
N GLU A 107 -21.92 7.09 11.35
CA GLU A 107 -22.32 6.42 12.58
C GLU A 107 -21.78 4.98 12.63
N HIS A 108 -21.98 4.25 11.52
CA HIS A 108 -21.64 2.83 11.43
C HIS A 108 -20.14 2.58 11.16
N TRP A 109 -19.56 3.29 10.19
CA TRP A 109 -18.20 3.04 9.68
C TRP A 109 -17.20 4.18 9.96
N GLY A 110 -17.67 5.37 10.34
CA GLY A 110 -16.83 6.54 10.53
C GLY A 110 -15.88 6.41 11.72
N ALA A 111 -14.64 6.86 11.52
CA ALA A 111 -13.66 6.95 12.60
C ALA A 111 -14.15 7.84 13.75
N LYS A 112 -13.81 7.47 14.99
CA LYS A 112 -14.24 8.23 16.18
C LYS A 112 -13.30 9.39 16.53
N ASP A 113 -12.10 9.42 15.97
CA ASP A 113 -11.20 10.57 16.09
C ASP A 113 -11.51 11.63 15.03
N GLN A 114 -11.40 12.90 15.41
CA GLN A 114 -11.84 14.02 14.58
C GLN A 114 -11.12 14.08 13.22
N THR A 115 -9.82 13.78 13.17
CA THR A 115 -9.02 13.92 11.94
C THR A 115 -9.44 12.89 10.90
N ASN A 116 -9.62 11.63 11.30
CA ASN A 116 -10.10 10.61 10.39
C ASN A 116 -11.60 10.77 10.11
N TYR A 117 -12.40 11.26 11.06
CA TYR A 117 -13.82 11.55 10.85
C TYR A 117 -14.04 12.54 9.70
N GLU A 118 -13.29 13.64 9.66
CA GLU A 118 -13.39 14.62 8.58
C GLU A 118 -13.01 14.03 7.22
N ARG A 119 -11.99 13.17 7.16
CA ARG A 119 -11.61 12.46 5.94
C ARG A 119 -12.72 11.48 5.50
N ASP A 120 -13.23 10.68 6.42
CA ASP A 120 -14.26 9.69 6.14
C ASP A 120 -15.57 10.37 5.68
N ARG A 121 -15.90 11.52 6.28
CA ARG A 121 -17.04 12.36 5.89
C ARG A 121 -16.91 12.82 4.45
N GLU A 122 -15.78 13.42 4.10
CA GLU A 122 -15.51 13.87 2.72
C GLU A 122 -15.55 12.71 1.73
N PHE A 123 -14.97 11.56 2.09
CA PHE A 123 -15.03 10.34 1.27
C PHE A 123 -16.48 9.91 1.03
N PHE A 124 -17.30 9.79 2.07
CA PHE A 124 -18.71 9.41 1.93
C PHE A 124 -19.52 10.47 1.17
N GLU A 125 -19.25 11.76 1.35
CA GLU A 125 -19.89 12.84 0.58
C GLU A 125 -19.56 12.79 -0.91
N VAL A 126 -18.36 12.35 -1.28
CA VAL A 126 -17.96 12.16 -2.68
C VAL A 126 -18.73 11.01 -3.33
N ILE A 127 -18.97 9.92 -2.58
CA ILE A 127 -19.69 8.74 -3.07
C ILE A 127 -21.20 8.94 -3.08
N ASN A 128 -21.76 9.69 -2.12
CA ASN A 128 -23.20 9.88 -1.97
C ASN A 128 -23.87 10.34 -3.27
N ASN A 129 -24.86 9.57 -3.73
CA ASN A 129 -25.61 9.83 -4.97
C ASN A 129 -24.74 9.95 -6.24
N SER A 130 -23.52 9.42 -6.25
CA SER A 130 -22.63 9.45 -7.42
C SER A 130 -23.10 8.54 -8.57
N ARG A 131 -23.99 7.57 -8.28
CA ARG A 131 -24.53 6.59 -9.24
C ARG A 131 -23.44 5.75 -9.93
N LYS A 132 -22.28 5.62 -9.31
CA LYS A 132 -21.16 4.81 -9.81
C LYS A 132 -21.30 3.38 -9.34
N ALA A 133 -20.91 2.45 -10.21
CA ALA A 133 -20.72 1.07 -9.79
C ALA A 133 -19.48 0.98 -8.91
N ILE A 134 -19.59 0.33 -7.76
CA ILE A 134 -18.50 0.24 -6.77
C ILE A 134 -18.13 -1.23 -6.54
N THR A 135 -16.84 -1.52 -6.51
CA THR A 135 -16.29 -2.80 -6.08
C THR A 135 -15.01 -2.59 -5.30
N ILE A 136 -14.58 -3.59 -4.51
CA ILE A 136 -13.32 -3.56 -3.79
C ILE A 136 -12.48 -4.75 -4.26
N ILE A 137 -11.25 -4.47 -4.67
CA ILE A 137 -10.26 -5.47 -5.10
C ILE A 137 -9.19 -5.73 -4.03
N ASP A 138 -9.26 -4.99 -2.92
CA ASP A 138 -8.34 -5.11 -1.80
C ASP A 138 -8.58 -6.42 -1.02
N VAL A 139 -7.65 -6.75 -0.14
CA VAL A 139 -7.70 -7.96 0.68
C VAL A 139 -8.83 -7.83 1.73
N PRO A 140 -9.77 -8.78 1.80
CA PRO A 140 -10.88 -8.75 2.76
C PRO A 140 -10.43 -9.09 4.18
N GLY A 141 -11.27 -8.72 5.15
CA GLY A 141 -11.10 -9.12 6.55
C GLY A 141 -11.05 -10.65 6.71
N GLY A 142 -10.27 -11.12 7.68
CA GLY A 142 -10.06 -12.55 7.95
C GLY A 142 -9.09 -13.25 6.99
N HIS A 143 -8.54 -12.56 6.00
CA HIS A 143 -7.46 -13.10 5.18
C HIS A 143 -6.12 -13.10 5.96
N PRO A 144 -5.26 -14.13 5.87
CA PRO A 144 -4.01 -14.21 6.64
C PRO A 144 -3.03 -13.03 6.43
N LEU A 145 -3.16 -12.30 5.32
CA LEU A 145 -2.38 -11.07 5.10
C LEU A 145 -2.79 -9.94 6.05
N VAL A 146 -4.09 -9.83 6.38
CA VAL A 146 -4.60 -8.84 7.34
C VAL A 146 -4.04 -9.15 8.73
N ASP A 147 -4.13 -10.41 9.15
CA ASP A 147 -3.57 -10.85 10.44
C ASP A 147 -2.05 -10.59 10.55
N ARG A 148 -1.31 -10.82 9.46
CA ARG A 148 0.13 -10.52 9.39
C ARG A 148 0.44 -9.03 9.46
N ALA A 149 -0.40 -8.20 8.84
CA ALA A 149 -0.26 -6.75 8.89
C ALA A 149 -0.54 -6.23 10.30
N ASP A 150 -1.61 -6.69 10.93
CA ASP A 150 -2.01 -6.31 12.29
C ASP A 150 -1.04 -6.83 13.34
N GLY A 151 -0.52 -8.04 13.14
CA GLY A 151 0.51 -8.66 13.97
C GLY A 151 1.93 -8.11 13.74
N SER A 152 2.11 -7.15 12.82
CA SER A 152 3.43 -6.59 12.54
C SER A 152 3.98 -5.84 13.76
N ILE A 153 5.03 -6.41 14.35
CA ILE A 153 5.62 -5.87 15.57
C ILE A 153 6.34 -4.56 15.23
N LEU A 154 5.95 -3.47 15.91
CA LEU A 154 6.62 -2.18 15.80
C LEU A 154 8.13 -2.30 16.04
N PRO A 155 8.96 -1.48 15.37
CA PRO A 155 10.40 -1.55 15.53
C PRO A 155 10.78 -1.26 16.99
N LYS A 156 11.63 -2.13 17.56
CA LYS A 156 12.14 -2.01 18.93
C LYS A 156 13.30 -1.03 18.94
N ILE A 157 13.00 0.24 19.21
CA ILE A 157 14.01 1.29 19.36
C ILE A 157 14.29 1.47 20.86
N LYS A 158 15.49 1.08 21.30
CA LYS A 158 15.88 1.08 22.72
C LYS A 158 17.10 1.97 22.93
N PHE A 159 16.93 3.03 23.73
CA PHE A 159 18.04 3.87 24.17
C PHE A 159 18.89 3.14 25.23
N GLY A 160 20.17 3.51 25.32
CA GLY A 160 21.13 2.81 26.18
C GLY A 160 21.58 1.43 25.68
N SER A 161 21.20 1.05 24.44
CA SER A 161 21.79 -0.09 23.72
C SER A 161 22.46 0.35 22.42
N ASP A 162 23.14 -0.56 21.72
CA ASP A 162 23.82 -0.25 20.46
C ASP A 162 22.79 0.15 19.40
N PHE A 163 22.98 1.32 18.78
CA PHE A 163 22.19 1.80 17.64
C PHE A 163 22.01 0.75 16.54
N ASN A 164 22.99 -0.13 16.33
CA ASN A 164 22.89 -1.23 15.36
C ASN A 164 21.70 -2.16 15.62
N GLU A 165 21.30 -2.39 16.88
CA GLU A 165 20.11 -3.18 17.22
C GLU A 165 18.84 -2.49 16.72
N SER A 166 18.74 -1.18 16.95
CA SER A 166 17.62 -0.35 16.50
C SER A 166 17.56 -0.29 14.97
N LEU A 167 18.73 -0.20 14.31
CA LEU A 167 18.86 -0.22 12.86
C LEU A 167 18.39 -1.56 12.28
N ASN A 168 18.84 -2.69 12.84
CA ASN A 168 18.40 -4.02 12.41
C ASN A 168 16.90 -4.23 12.64
N SER A 169 16.37 -3.84 13.81
CA SER A 169 14.94 -3.96 14.10
C SER A 169 14.08 -3.14 13.13
N MET A 170 14.51 -1.92 12.77
CA MET A 170 13.84 -1.12 11.76
C MET A 170 13.94 -1.76 10.37
N ARG A 171 15.09 -2.33 10.02
CA ARG A 171 15.29 -3.01 8.74
C ARG A 171 14.32 -4.18 8.58
N ASP A 172 14.23 -5.04 9.59
CA ASP A 172 13.38 -6.24 9.55
C ASP A 172 11.90 -5.88 9.53
N TYR A 173 11.50 -4.89 10.34
CA TYR A 173 10.15 -4.34 10.31
C TYR A 173 9.75 -3.85 8.91
N LEU A 174 10.60 -3.04 8.27
CA LEU A 174 10.29 -2.48 6.95
C LEU A 174 10.34 -3.54 5.84
N LYS A 175 11.24 -4.53 5.94
CA LYS A 175 11.23 -5.68 5.02
C LYS A 175 9.92 -6.44 5.12
N ASN A 176 9.48 -6.77 6.33
CA ASN A 176 8.23 -7.50 6.53
C ASN A 176 7.02 -6.71 5.99
N LEU A 177 6.92 -5.42 6.32
CA LEU A 177 5.84 -4.58 5.78
C LEU A 177 5.87 -4.49 4.25
N SER A 178 7.05 -4.37 3.65
CA SER A 178 7.17 -4.29 2.19
C SER A 178 6.78 -5.61 1.51
N ALA A 179 7.07 -6.74 2.14
CA ALA A 179 6.62 -8.05 1.66
C ALA A 179 5.09 -8.16 1.71
N ILE A 180 4.46 -7.74 2.81
CA ILE A 180 3.00 -7.71 2.95
C ILE A 180 2.36 -6.83 1.88
N GLU A 181 2.86 -5.61 1.65
CA GLU A 181 2.32 -4.72 0.59
C GLU A 181 2.51 -5.31 -0.82
N LYS A 182 3.63 -6.01 -1.09
CA LYS A 182 3.87 -6.69 -2.37
C LYS A 182 2.91 -7.86 -2.59
N GLU A 183 2.64 -8.64 -1.53
CA GLU A 183 1.65 -9.73 -1.55
C GLU A 183 0.22 -9.18 -1.71
N ARG A 184 -0.13 -8.11 -0.99
CA ARG A 184 -1.41 -7.39 -1.14
C ARG A 184 -1.61 -6.87 -2.56
N GLY A 185 -0.58 -6.26 -3.16
CA GLY A 185 -0.65 -5.80 -4.53
C GLY A 185 -0.88 -6.93 -5.53
N SER A 186 -0.20 -8.06 -5.33
CA SER A 186 -0.40 -9.26 -6.16
C SER A 186 -1.84 -9.77 -6.06
N TYR A 187 -2.41 -9.82 -4.84
CA TYR A 187 -3.81 -10.16 -4.63
C TYR A 187 -4.75 -9.21 -5.39
N MET A 188 -4.53 -7.90 -5.30
CA MET A 188 -5.36 -6.90 -6.00
C MET A 188 -5.32 -7.09 -7.52
N LEU A 189 -4.16 -7.39 -8.09
CA LEU A 189 -4.01 -7.66 -9.53
C LEU A 189 -4.78 -8.92 -9.94
N GLU A 190 -4.67 -10.00 -9.17
CA GLU A 190 -5.37 -11.26 -9.43
C GLU A 190 -6.90 -11.11 -9.36
N HIS A 191 -7.40 -10.25 -8.46
CA HIS A 191 -8.83 -10.05 -8.24
C HIS A 191 -9.46 -8.94 -9.09
N LEU A 192 -8.65 -8.11 -9.76
CA LEU A 192 -9.14 -6.99 -10.56
C LEU A 192 -10.11 -7.44 -11.66
N LYS A 193 -9.68 -8.35 -12.54
CA LYS A 193 -10.51 -8.81 -13.68
C LYS A 193 -11.80 -9.50 -13.19
N PRO A 194 -11.76 -10.49 -12.28
CA PRO A 194 -12.98 -11.14 -11.77
C PRO A 194 -13.96 -10.15 -11.14
N LYS A 195 -13.47 -9.21 -10.32
CA LYS A 195 -14.32 -8.23 -9.63
C LYS A 195 -14.96 -7.22 -10.57
N ILE A 196 -14.28 -6.85 -11.65
CA ILE A 196 -14.89 -6.01 -12.70
C ILE A 196 -15.94 -6.79 -13.47
N GLN A 197 -15.71 -8.08 -13.77
CA GLN A 197 -16.71 -8.91 -14.44
C GLN A 197 -17.99 -9.05 -13.59
N GLU A 198 -17.86 -9.30 -12.28
CA GLU A 198 -19.00 -9.32 -11.35
C GLU A 198 -19.80 -8.00 -11.37
N VAL A 199 -19.11 -6.86 -11.54
CA VAL A 199 -19.75 -5.55 -11.67
C VAL A 199 -20.48 -5.43 -13.01
N ILE A 200 -19.87 -5.83 -14.11
CA ILE A 200 -20.51 -5.81 -15.44
C ILE A 200 -21.77 -6.68 -15.44
N ASP A 201 -21.68 -7.89 -14.91
CA ASP A 201 -22.79 -8.85 -14.87
C ASP A 201 -23.98 -8.35 -14.03
N SER A 202 -23.72 -7.49 -13.03
CA SER A 202 -24.74 -6.92 -12.15
C SER A 202 -25.26 -5.54 -12.58
N ASN A 203 -24.69 -4.93 -13.62
CA ASN A 203 -25.05 -3.61 -14.10
C ASN A 203 -25.26 -3.65 -15.64
N PRO A 204 -26.50 -3.93 -16.11
CA PRO A 204 -26.78 -4.13 -17.54
C PRO A 204 -26.31 -2.98 -18.45
N GLU A 205 -26.36 -1.74 -17.95
CA GLU A 205 -25.90 -0.55 -18.65
C GLU A 205 -24.39 -0.52 -18.91
N LEU A 206 -23.60 -1.29 -18.15
CA LEU A 206 -22.16 -1.43 -18.37
C LEU A 206 -21.87 -2.48 -19.44
N ALA A 207 -22.69 -3.55 -19.53
CA ALA A 207 -22.55 -4.61 -20.52
C ALA A 207 -22.71 -4.10 -21.96
N GLU A 208 -23.44 -2.99 -22.17
CA GLU A 208 -23.64 -2.39 -23.48
C GLU A 208 -22.49 -1.46 -23.93
N LYS A 209 -21.56 -1.09 -23.03
CA LYS A 209 -20.49 -0.13 -23.33
C LYS A 209 -19.32 -0.77 -24.04
N GLU A 210 -18.82 -0.18 -25.13
CA GLU A 210 -17.58 -0.68 -25.76
C GLU A 210 -16.33 -0.43 -24.89
N LYS A 211 -16.30 0.70 -24.18
CA LYS A 211 -15.19 1.13 -23.33
C LYS A 211 -15.66 1.40 -21.90
N LEU A 212 -14.92 0.88 -20.92
CA LEU A 212 -15.11 1.12 -19.50
C LEU A 212 -13.96 1.98 -18.95
N SER A 213 -14.31 3.02 -18.21
CA SER A 213 -13.41 3.91 -17.47
C SER A 213 -13.46 3.54 -15.98
N ILE A 214 -12.33 3.13 -15.43
CA ILE A 214 -12.23 2.61 -14.06
C ILE A 214 -11.32 3.52 -13.25
N LEU A 215 -11.77 3.93 -12.07
CA LEU A 215 -10.98 4.70 -11.13
C LEU A 215 -10.53 3.84 -9.95
N ILE A 216 -9.22 3.71 -9.77
CA ILE A 216 -8.62 3.08 -8.60
C ILE A 216 -8.04 4.19 -7.71
N ASP A 217 -8.66 4.40 -6.55
CA ASP A 217 -8.09 5.23 -5.48
C ASP A 217 -7.12 4.38 -4.67
N ILE A 218 -5.85 4.78 -4.64
CA ILE A 218 -4.84 4.03 -3.88
C ILE A 218 -3.68 4.89 -3.41
N GLY A 219 -3.12 4.50 -2.28
CA GLY A 219 -1.99 5.11 -1.61
C GLY A 219 -0.80 5.25 -2.53
N VAL A 220 -0.11 6.38 -2.43
CA VAL A 220 1.09 6.71 -3.22
C VAL A 220 2.27 5.76 -2.97
N ALA A 221 2.21 4.93 -1.93
CA ALA A 221 3.15 3.85 -1.69
C ALA A 221 2.95 2.68 -2.68
N ASN A 222 1.72 2.47 -3.15
CA ASN A 222 1.31 1.34 -3.98
C ASN A 222 1.45 1.59 -5.49
N THR A 223 2.41 2.45 -5.88
CA THR A 223 2.69 2.74 -7.31
C THR A 223 3.11 1.53 -8.14
N HIS A 224 3.45 0.39 -7.51
CA HIS A 224 3.77 -0.83 -8.24
C HIS A 224 2.55 -1.37 -9.02
N LEU A 225 1.33 -1.25 -8.47
CA LEU A 225 0.10 -1.62 -9.19
C LEU A 225 -0.05 -0.87 -10.52
N TYR A 226 0.22 0.43 -10.52
CA TYR A 226 0.23 1.23 -11.74
C TYR A 226 1.24 0.69 -12.76
N HIS A 227 2.44 0.31 -12.32
CA HIS A 227 3.47 -0.20 -13.21
C HIS A 227 3.13 -1.56 -13.81
N ASP A 228 2.44 -2.42 -13.05
CA ASP A 228 2.01 -3.72 -13.54
C ASP A 228 0.79 -3.59 -14.46
N LEU A 229 -0.24 -2.84 -14.08
CA LEU A 229 -1.43 -2.65 -14.89
C LEU A 229 -1.18 -1.88 -16.19
N LYS A 230 -0.16 -1.02 -16.24
CA LYS A 230 0.23 -0.32 -17.48
C LYS A 230 0.69 -1.28 -18.59
N LYS A 231 1.10 -2.50 -18.26
CA LYS A 231 1.50 -3.52 -19.24
C LYS A 231 0.30 -4.06 -20.00
N ASP A 232 -0.86 -4.14 -19.33
CA ASP A 232 -2.05 -4.81 -19.84
C ASP A 232 -3.16 -3.83 -20.25
N PHE A 233 -3.19 -2.62 -19.68
CA PHE A 233 -4.30 -1.67 -19.85
C PHE A 233 -3.84 -0.27 -20.30
N GLU A 234 -4.78 0.50 -20.85
CA GLU A 234 -4.62 1.95 -21.00
C GLU A 234 -4.68 2.59 -19.62
N THR A 235 -3.55 3.06 -19.09
CA THR A 235 -3.48 3.61 -17.73
C THR A 235 -3.10 5.09 -17.72
N SER A 236 -3.84 5.89 -16.96
CA SER A 236 -3.43 7.25 -16.57
C SER A 236 -3.27 7.35 -15.05
N ARG A 237 -2.52 8.35 -14.58
CA ARG A 237 -2.25 8.54 -13.15
C ARG A 237 -2.27 10.01 -12.80
N GLU A 238 -3.08 10.35 -11.81
CA GLU A 238 -3.01 11.62 -11.13
C GLU A 238 -2.46 11.41 -9.72
N ILE A 239 -1.61 12.35 -9.28
CA ILE A 239 -1.05 12.36 -7.94
C ILE A 239 -1.62 13.60 -7.26
N SER A 240 -2.41 13.41 -6.20
CA SER A 240 -3.18 14.49 -5.56
C SER A 240 -2.30 15.65 -5.06
N THR A 241 -1.01 15.41 -4.82
CA THR A 241 -0.03 16.43 -4.42
C THR A 241 1.29 16.33 -5.19
N MET A 242 1.54 17.28 -6.10
CA MET A 242 2.81 17.41 -6.83
C MET A 242 3.57 18.71 -6.48
N PRO A 243 4.92 18.71 -6.42
CA PRO A 243 5.80 17.54 -6.50
C PRO A 243 5.76 16.70 -5.22
N MET A 244 5.63 15.38 -5.38
CA MET A 244 5.56 14.44 -4.27
C MET A 244 6.96 14.11 -3.75
N GLN A 245 7.19 14.36 -2.47
CA GLN A 245 8.34 13.85 -1.74
C GLN A 245 7.85 12.83 -0.70
N PHE A 246 8.50 11.67 -0.66
CA PHE A 246 8.24 10.59 0.30
C PHE A 246 9.08 10.79 1.55
N LEU A 247 8.58 10.36 2.72
CA LEU A 247 9.45 10.18 3.89
C LEU A 247 10.43 9.02 3.67
N TYR A 248 11.47 8.93 4.49
CA TYR A 248 12.47 7.88 4.36
C TYR A 248 11.87 6.50 4.57
N ARG A 249 10.89 6.35 5.49
CA ARG A 249 10.14 5.09 5.65
C ARG A 249 9.51 4.63 4.34
N GLU A 250 8.76 5.51 3.67
CA GLU A 250 8.10 5.17 2.41
C GLU A 250 9.11 4.94 1.28
N GLU A 251 10.23 5.67 1.28
CA GLU A 251 11.32 5.43 0.34
C GLU A 251 11.93 4.04 0.52
N VAL A 252 12.22 3.60 1.75
CA VAL A 252 12.71 2.25 2.05
C VAL A 252 11.72 1.20 1.58
N MET A 253 10.43 1.35 1.94
CA MET A 253 9.41 0.37 1.56
C MET A 253 9.32 0.22 0.03
N ARG A 254 9.28 1.34 -0.70
CA ARG A 254 9.27 1.32 -2.16
C ARG A 254 10.52 0.64 -2.72
N ARG A 255 11.70 0.91 -2.15
CA ARG A 255 12.93 0.27 -2.61
C ARG A 255 12.86 -1.25 -2.42
N TYR A 256 12.38 -1.75 -1.29
CA TYR A 256 12.18 -3.19 -1.11
C TYR A 256 11.15 -3.78 -2.07
N ILE A 257 10.01 -3.11 -2.29
CA ILE A 257 8.98 -3.60 -3.23
C ILE A 257 9.56 -3.78 -4.65
N PHE A 258 10.37 -2.82 -5.10
CA PHE A 258 11.01 -2.83 -6.42
C PHE A 258 12.40 -3.48 -6.43
N ASP A 259 12.75 -4.26 -5.40
CA ASP A 259 14.01 -5.01 -5.30
C ASP A 259 15.27 -4.13 -5.51
N LYS A 260 15.22 -2.88 -5.00
CA LYS A 260 16.32 -1.89 -5.04
C LYS A 260 17.13 -1.90 -3.75
N LEU A 261 18.39 -1.45 -3.86
CA LEU A 261 19.31 -1.35 -2.72
C LEU A 261 18.80 -0.43 -1.61
N VAL A 262 18.80 -0.95 -0.38
CA VAL A 262 18.55 -0.22 0.87
C VAL A 262 19.80 -0.33 1.74
N ASP A 263 20.55 0.76 1.84
CA ASP A 263 21.76 0.85 2.64
C ASP A 263 21.48 1.26 4.10
N ASP A 264 22.49 1.14 4.95
CA ASP A 264 22.41 1.42 6.38
C ASP A 264 22.14 2.90 6.66
N GLU A 265 22.62 3.80 5.80
CA GLU A 265 22.35 5.23 5.93
C GLU A 265 20.86 5.52 5.76
N LEU A 266 20.21 4.93 4.75
CA LEU A 266 18.78 5.11 4.53
C LEU A 266 17.94 4.51 5.67
N ILE A 267 18.35 3.38 6.24
CA ILE A 267 17.69 2.83 7.44
C ILE A 267 17.91 3.76 8.64
N ALA A 268 19.12 4.27 8.86
CA ALA A 268 19.41 5.19 9.97
C ALA A 268 18.61 6.50 9.87
N ARG A 269 18.43 7.02 8.66
CA ARG A 269 17.53 8.17 8.39
C ARG A 269 16.08 7.84 8.74
N THR A 270 15.64 6.60 8.48
CA THR A 270 14.30 6.13 8.84
C THR A 270 14.12 5.96 10.36
N VAL A 271 15.15 5.48 11.07
CA VAL A 271 15.15 5.45 12.54
C VAL A 271 15.06 6.87 13.11
N THR A 272 15.86 7.79 12.59
CA THR A 272 15.83 9.20 12.99
C THR A 272 14.46 9.84 12.72
N GLU A 273 13.86 9.58 11.55
CA GLU A 273 12.52 10.03 11.21
C GLU A 273 11.46 9.51 12.18
N TYR A 274 11.51 8.23 12.53
CA TYR A 274 10.62 7.62 13.52
C TYR A 274 10.75 8.32 14.89
N LEU A 275 11.97 8.58 15.35
CA LEU A 275 12.23 9.26 16.62
C LEU A 275 11.71 10.72 16.61
N ILE A 276 11.91 11.47 15.51
CA ILE A 276 11.34 12.82 15.35
C ILE A 276 9.81 12.77 15.42
N SER A 277 9.19 11.81 14.72
CA SER A 277 7.73 11.66 14.73
C SER A 277 7.21 11.35 16.14
N LYS A 278 7.91 10.51 16.92
CA LYS A 278 7.55 10.22 18.31
C LYS A 278 7.70 11.44 19.21
N ALA A 279 8.81 12.17 19.10
CA ALA A 279 9.06 13.40 19.87
C ALA A 279 8.02 14.49 19.56
N ASN A 280 7.47 14.50 18.34
CA ASN A 280 6.53 15.52 17.87
C ASN A 280 5.12 14.97 17.61
N LYS A 281 4.69 13.94 18.37
CA LYS A 281 3.44 13.19 18.11
C LYS A 281 2.25 14.08 17.75
N LYS A 282 2.01 15.16 18.50
CA LYS A 282 0.88 16.10 18.27
C LYS A 282 0.93 16.79 16.91
N ARG A 283 2.13 17.15 16.41
CA ARG A 283 2.30 17.78 15.09
C ARG A 283 2.12 16.78 13.95
N PHE A 284 2.61 15.56 14.14
CA PHE A 284 2.55 14.52 13.13
C PHE A 284 1.19 13.79 13.07
N SER A 285 0.36 13.88 14.12
CA SER A 285 -0.92 13.17 14.19
C SER A 285 -2.12 13.93 13.60
N THR A 286 -2.07 15.26 13.47
CA THR A 286 -3.28 16.03 13.10
C THR A 286 -3.17 16.86 11.82
N ASN A 287 -1.97 17.18 11.32
CA ASN A 287 -1.80 18.12 10.20
C ASN A 287 -0.48 17.93 9.42
N PHE A 288 -0.06 16.68 9.17
CA PHE A 288 1.25 16.42 8.56
C PHE A 288 1.25 16.72 7.04
N SER A 289 1.82 17.86 6.66
CA SER A 289 1.77 18.39 5.29
C SER A 289 2.99 18.01 4.43
N THR A 290 2.92 18.26 3.12
CA THR A 290 4.09 18.17 2.22
C THR A 290 5.23 19.12 2.65
N LYS A 291 4.94 20.25 3.32
CA LYS A 291 5.97 21.12 3.90
C LYS A 291 6.69 20.43 5.06
N ASP A 292 5.97 19.66 5.87
CA ASP A 292 6.56 18.91 6.99
C ASP A 292 7.43 17.74 6.51
N VAL A 293 7.06 17.09 5.40
CA VAL A 293 7.94 16.11 4.73
C VAL A 293 9.25 16.75 4.30
N LYS A 294 9.17 17.87 3.57
CA LYS A 294 10.35 18.62 3.10
C LYS A 294 11.24 19.04 4.26
N LEU A 295 10.64 19.58 5.31
CA LEU A 295 11.36 20.03 6.50
C LEU A 295 12.06 18.87 7.21
N THR A 296 11.34 17.79 7.49
CA THR A 296 11.88 16.58 8.14
C THR A 296 13.07 16.03 7.35
N ARG A 297 12.93 15.87 6.03
CA ARG A 297 14.03 15.41 5.18
C ARG A 297 15.22 16.36 5.17
N SER A 298 14.96 17.68 5.13
CA SER A 298 16.02 18.70 5.17
C SER A 298 16.80 18.72 6.48
N TRP A 299 16.19 18.28 7.58
CA TRP A 299 16.87 18.13 8.86
C TRP A 299 17.72 16.87 8.89
N ILE A 300 17.12 15.73 8.54
CA ILE A 300 17.79 14.42 8.62
C ILE A 300 18.95 14.31 7.62
N SER A 301 18.79 14.82 6.39
CA SER A 301 19.81 14.71 5.32
C SER A 301 21.13 15.43 5.62
N LYS A 302 21.20 16.23 6.69
CA LYS A 302 22.43 16.93 7.12
C LYS A 302 23.37 16.05 7.95
N PHE A 303 22.93 14.86 8.34
CA PHE A 303 23.66 13.98 9.22
C PHE A 303 24.18 12.77 8.46
N SER A 304 25.45 12.43 8.67
CA SER A 304 26.01 11.15 8.24
C SER A 304 25.47 10.00 9.10
N LEU A 305 25.70 8.76 8.65
CA LEU A 305 25.41 7.56 9.43
C LEU A 305 26.06 7.61 10.82
N ASP A 306 27.35 7.96 10.89
CA ASP A 306 28.10 8.03 12.15
C ASP A 306 27.55 9.12 13.08
N GLU A 307 27.16 10.28 12.55
CA GLU A 307 26.55 11.33 13.36
C GLU A 307 25.21 10.89 13.97
N MET A 308 24.35 10.23 13.18
CA MET A 308 23.08 9.68 13.68
C MET A 308 23.32 8.59 14.74
N LYS A 309 24.29 7.70 14.51
CA LYS A 309 24.68 6.65 15.44
C LYS A 309 25.20 7.22 16.76
N ASN A 310 26.11 8.19 16.70
CA ASN A 310 26.69 8.80 17.90
C ASN A 310 25.62 9.55 18.71
N MET A 311 24.75 10.33 18.05
CA MET A 311 23.63 10.99 18.74
C MET A 311 22.73 10.00 19.48
N PHE A 312 22.47 8.83 18.88
CA PHE A 312 21.66 7.80 19.53
C PHE A 312 22.37 7.13 20.71
N ASN A 313 23.61 6.70 20.51
CA ASN A 313 24.39 5.98 21.52
C ASN A 313 24.73 6.84 22.75
N GLU A 314 24.87 8.16 22.57
CA GLU A 314 25.10 9.12 23.65
C GLU A 314 23.83 9.49 24.45
N SER A 315 22.67 8.94 24.07
CA SER A 315 21.38 9.21 24.69
C SER A 315 20.86 8.01 25.46
N GLN A 316 20.45 8.24 26.71
CA GLN A 316 19.85 7.22 27.58
C GLN A 316 18.33 7.16 27.44
N ASN A 317 17.72 8.20 26.87
CA ASN A 317 16.27 8.27 26.66
C ASN A 317 15.91 9.21 25.49
N MET A 318 14.62 9.22 25.13
CA MET A 318 14.07 10.03 24.04
C MET A 318 14.27 11.54 24.25
N GLY A 319 14.18 12.02 25.49
CA GLY A 319 14.34 13.45 25.80
C GLY A 319 15.75 13.93 25.46
N GLU A 320 16.76 13.24 25.97
CA GLU A 320 18.16 13.52 25.68
C GLU A 320 18.47 13.45 24.19
N TRP A 321 17.95 12.44 23.49
CA TRP A 321 18.14 12.31 22.05
C TRP A 321 17.53 13.48 21.28
N THR A 322 16.31 13.89 21.67
CA THR A 322 15.59 15.01 21.06
C THR A 322 16.36 16.31 21.23
N ASP A 323 16.88 16.57 22.44
CA ASP A 323 17.68 17.76 22.73
C ASP A 323 18.97 17.78 21.91
N ARG A 324 19.71 16.65 21.86
CA ARG A 324 20.93 16.52 21.04
C ARG A 324 20.64 16.76 19.57
N PHE A 325 19.59 16.15 19.02
CA PHE A 325 19.20 16.29 17.62
C PHE A 325 18.92 17.76 17.26
N TYR A 326 18.09 18.45 18.04
CA TYR A 326 17.76 19.85 17.78
C TYR A 326 18.94 20.80 18.03
N ASN A 327 19.81 20.51 18.99
CA ASN A 327 21.06 21.25 19.19
C ASN A 327 21.97 21.17 17.95
N LYS A 328 22.22 19.96 17.44
CA LYS A 328 23.05 19.80 16.24
C LYS A 328 22.41 20.39 14.99
N ILE A 329 21.08 20.36 14.86
CA ILE A 329 20.39 21.07 13.78
C ILE A 329 20.65 22.58 13.85
N ARG A 330 20.62 23.18 15.06
CA ARG A 330 20.92 24.61 15.26
C ARG A 330 22.37 24.93 14.92
N GLU A 331 23.32 24.10 15.35
CA GLU A 331 24.74 24.23 15.02
C GLU A 331 24.96 24.20 13.51
N LYS A 332 24.46 23.16 12.82
CA LYS A 332 24.62 23.04 11.36
C LYS A 332 23.97 24.16 10.58
N ARG A 333 22.89 24.78 11.09
CA ARG A 333 22.26 25.98 10.48
C ARG A 333 23.12 27.23 10.63
N ARG A 334 23.82 27.40 11.76
CA ARG A 334 24.70 28.55 11.99
C ARG A 334 25.93 28.51 11.09
N VAL A 335 26.52 27.34 10.88
CA VAL A 335 27.66 27.16 9.97
C VAL A 335 27.27 27.53 8.53
N THR A 336 26.11 27.06 8.03
CA THR A 336 25.67 27.41 6.66
C THR A 336 25.34 28.89 6.45
N ALA A 337 25.08 29.64 7.52
CA ALA A 337 24.83 31.09 7.46
C ALA A 337 26.10 31.94 7.64
N ALA A 338 27.21 31.34 8.06
CA ALA A 338 28.52 31.99 8.14
C ALA A 338 29.35 31.79 6.87
N ASP A 339 29.01 30.77 6.06
CA ASP A 339 29.66 30.42 4.79
C ASP A 339 28.95 31.02 3.55
N ASN A 340 27.89 31.81 3.73
CA ASN A 340 27.23 32.64 2.71
C ASN A 340 27.26 34.10 3.16
#